data_AF-A0A0G1RAK8-F1
#
_entry.id   AF-A0A0G1RAK8-F1
#
_cell.length_a   1.000
_cell.length_b   1.000
_cell.length_c   1.000
_cell.angle_alpha   90.00
_cell.angle_beta   90.00
_cell.angle_gamma   90.00
#
_symmetry.space_group_name_H-M   'P 1'
#
loop_
_entity.id
_entity.type
_entity.pdbx_description
1 polymer ?
#
loop_
_entity_poly.entity_id
_entity_poly.type
_entity_poly.pdbx_seq_one_letter_code
_entity_poly.pdbx_strand_id
1 'polypeptide(L)'
;MANNELTSPESHPAVSRREEETLRFWEENKIFEKSLEQRKGAKPFVFFEGPPTANARPAIHHFIGRAFKDLFCRFQTMRGHFVGRKSGWDTQGLPVEIEVEKALGLKSKKEIEEYGVAEFNAKAKASVWKYQEEWERFSKRIAFWLDLEHPYITYDPNYIESAWWVVKQAAERDLLFKDYKVVPYCARCGTSLSAHEVAQGYETVTDNSVIVKFKIKSPLKTINYKLSTINYLLAWTTTPWTLPGNVGLAVSSDISYSAVLVDDKDELLILATDLVERVLSGHSVKTLSTFNGDKLLNLKYEPLFNIKELQTEAAYQVYPADFVTTTDGTGIVHTAVMYGEEDYQLGIKVGLPRFHTVDRAGRFVETVPAELAGKAVKDPATEAIITNYLKEKNLLYKEEAYEHEYPFCWRCKTPLLYYAMDSWFIATSKLKDKLLANNDKVNWYPAHIKDGRFG
;
A
#
# COMPACT_ATOMS: atom_id res chain seq x y z
N MET A 1 -64.22 9.93 12.19
CA MET A 1 -63.84 8.95 13.23
C MET A 1 -63.25 7.73 12.53
N ALA A 2 -61.94 7.58 12.63
CA ALA A 2 -61.22 6.32 12.43
C ALA A 2 -59.86 6.50 13.12
N ASN A 3 -59.82 6.21 14.42
CA ASN A 3 -58.59 6.17 15.20
C ASN A 3 -57.79 4.94 14.75
N ASN A 4 -56.70 5.15 14.02
CA ASN A 4 -55.62 4.19 13.92
C ASN A 4 -54.71 4.42 15.14
N GLU A 5 -55.04 3.78 16.27
CA GLU A 5 -54.11 3.61 17.37
C GLU A 5 -53.02 2.63 16.92
N LEU A 6 -51.85 3.16 16.57
CA LEU A 6 -50.61 2.40 16.58
C LEU A 6 -50.37 1.95 18.02
N THR A 7 -50.60 0.65 18.27
CA THR A 7 -50.26 0.00 19.52
C THR A 7 -48.82 0.31 19.92
N SER A 8 -48.65 0.88 21.12
CA SER A 8 -47.38 1.12 21.80
C SER A 8 -46.42 -0.07 21.62
N PRO A 9 -45.14 0.15 21.29
CA PRO A 9 -44.14 -0.92 21.34
C PRO A 9 -44.17 -1.56 22.72
N GLU A 10 -44.29 -2.89 22.80
CA GLU A 10 -44.05 -3.62 24.04
C GLU A 10 -42.74 -3.12 24.64
N SER A 11 -42.75 -2.77 25.93
CA SER A 11 -41.56 -2.27 26.62
C SER A 11 -40.35 -3.17 26.31
N HIS A 12 -39.24 -2.59 25.84
CA HIS A 12 -37.97 -3.28 25.52
C HIS A 12 -37.59 -4.49 26.43
N PRO A 13 -37.85 -4.46 27.76
CA PRO A 13 -37.58 -5.61 28.65
C PRO A 13 -38.37 -6.88 28.36
N ALA A 14 -39.53 -6.82 27.71
CA ALA A 14 -40.35 -7.99 27.38
C ALA A 14 -39.78 -8.75 26.17
N VAL A 15 -39.35 -8.03 25.14
CA VAL A 15 -38.75 -8.62 23.93
C VAL A 15 -37.42 -9.30 24.25
N SER A 16 -36.52 -8.64 24.98
CA SER A 16 -35.22 -9.26 25.35
C SER A 16 -35.39 -10.53 26.16
N ARG A 17 -36.34 -10.56 27.10
CA ARG A 17 -36.63 -11.78 27.89
C ARG A 17 -37.15 -12.91 27.01
N ARG A 18 -38.07 -12.62 26.07
CA ARG A 18 -38.57 -13.62 25.12
C ARG A 18 -37.46 -14.18 24.22
N GLU A 19 -36.53 -13.33 23.78
CA GLU A 19 -35.35 -13.77 23.03
C GLU A 19 -34.47 -14.71 23.86
N GLU A 20 -34.17 -14.35 25.11
CA GLU A 20 -33.36 -15.17 26.03
C GLU A 20 -34.03 -16.53 26.33
N GLU A 21 -35.34 -16.54 26.55
CA GLU A 21 -36.12 -17.78 26.71
C GLU A 21 -36.07 -18.66 25.46
N THR A 22 -36.15 -18.04 24.26
CA THR A 22 -36.06 -18.75 22.99
C THR A 22 -34.66 -19.33 22.75
N LEU A 23 -33.61 -18.56 23.04
CA LEU A 23 -32.22 -19.03 22.93
C LEU A 23 -31.97 -20.21 23.87
N ARG A 24 -32.43 -20.12 25.13
CA ARG A 24 -32.33 -21.21 26.11
C ARG A 24 -33.05 -22.47 25.61
N PHE A 25 -34.28 -22.33 25.11
CA PHE A 25 -35.03 -23.43 24.53
C PHE A 25 -34.26 -24.09 23.37
N TRP A 26 -33.66 -23.30 22.47
CA TRP A 26 -32.88 -23.85 21.35
C TRP A 26 -31.64 -24.61 21.79
N GLU A 27 -30.92 -24.11 22.79
CA GLU A 27 -29.70 -24.73 23.33
C GLU A 27 -30.03 -26.03 24.07
N GLU A 28 -30.96 -26.01 25.03
CA GLU A 28 -31.39 -27.18 25.80
C GLU A 28 -31.91 -28.32 24.89
N ASN A 29 -32.59 -27.96 23.80
CA ASN A 29 -33.17 -28.92 22.87
C ASN A 29 -32.29 -29.23 21.67
N LYS A 30 -31.06 -28.69 21.58
CA LYS A 30 -30.13 -28.92 20.46
C LYS A 30 -30.78 -28.68 19.09
N ILE A 31 -31.49 -27.56 18.96
CA ILE A 31 -32.34 -27.28 17.79
C ILE A 31 -31.50 -27.07 16.53
N PHE A 32 -30.32 -26.47 16.65
CA PHE A 32 -29.42 -26.29 15.51
C PHE A 32 -28.94 -27.65 14.98
N GLU A 33 -28.47 -28.53 15.85
CA GLU A 33 -27.99 -29.87 15.52
C GLU A 33 -29.11 -30.73 14.94
N LYS A 34 -30.31 -30.68 15.52
CA LYS A 34 -31.51 -31.33 14.98
C LYS A 34 -31.84 -30.83 13.57
N SER A 35 -31.67 -29.53 13.30
CA SER A 35 -31.89 -28.97 11.96
C SER A 35 -30.91 -29.52 10.92
N LEU A 36 -29.67 -29.81 11.32
CA LEU A 36 -28.66 -30.44 10.46
C LEU A 36 -28.98 -31.92 10.24
N GLU A 37 -29.28 -32.67 11.31
CA GLU A 37 -29.59 -34.10 11.23
C GLU A 37 -30.86 -34.36 10.39
N GLN A 38 -31.89 -33.50 10.51
CA GLN A 38 -33.10 -33.58 9.68
C GLN A 38 -32.81 -33.45 8.18
N ARG A 39 -31.69 -32.80 7.81
CA ARG A 39 -31.28 -32.58 6.42
C ARG A 39 -30.12 -33.48 5.99
N LYS A 40 -29.72 -34.44 6.80
CA LYS A 40 -28.65 -35.39 6.45
C LYS A 40 -29.00 -36.14 5.16
N GLY A 41 -28.06 -36.20 4.23
CA GLY A 41 -28.26 -36.79 2.89
C GLY A 41 -28.98 -35.89 1.88
N ALA A 42 -29.49 -34.72 2.29
CA ALA A 42 -30.05 -33.75 1.35
C ALA A 42 -28.96 -33.04 0.52
N LYS A 43 -29.35 -32.38 -0.57
CA LYS A 43 -28.42 -31.63 -1.41
C LYS A 43 -27.70 -30.54 -0.59
N PRO A 44 -26.36 -30.50 -0.59
CA PRO A 44 -25.63 -29.51 0.19
C PRO A 44 -25.79 -28.10 -0.39
N PHE A 45 -25.87 -27.13 0.50
CA PHE A 45 -25.61 -25.72 0.22
C PHE A 45 -24.38 -25.33 1.03
N VAL A 46 -23.27 -25.09 0.33
CA VAL A 46 -21.96 -24.85 0.96
C VAL A 46 -21.87 -23.39 1.39
N PHE A 47 -21.61 -23.18 2.67
CA PHE A 47 -21.41 -21.88 3.27
C PHE A 47 -19.98 -21.77 3.80
N PHE A 48 -19.30 -20.67 3.48
CA PHE A 48 -18.00 -20.33 4.04
C PHE A 48 -18.12 -19.11 4.94
N GLU A 49 -17.63 -19.26 6.17
CA GLU A 49 -17.50 -18.16 7.12
C GLU A 49 -16.08 -17.59 6.99
N GLY A 50 -15.97 -16.31 6.62
CA GLY A 50 -14.70 -15.61 6.65
C GLY A 50 -14.23 -15.44 8.10
N PRO A 51 -13.05 -15.95 8.46
CA PRO A 51 -12.66 -16.13 9.85
C PRO A 51 -12.31 -14.78 10.50
N PRO A 52 -12.90 -14.41 11.66
CA PRO A 52 -12.42 -13.28 12.44
C PRO A 52 -11.12 -13.62 13.18
N THR A 53 -10.42 -12.59 13.65
CA THR A 53 -9.36 -12.71 14.68
C THR A 53 -9.96 -12.41 16.05
N ALA A 54 -9.75 -13.27 17.05
CA ALA A 54 -10.22 -13.07 18.43
C ALA A 54 -9.26 -12.24 19.32
N ASN A 55 -8.42 -11.41 18.70
CA ASN A 55 -7.54 -10.46 19.40
C ASN A 55 -8.26 -9.15 19.79
N ALA A 56 -9.51 -8.94 19.34
CA ALA A 56 -10.35 -7.79 19.69
C ALA A 56 -11.82 -8.21 19.91
N ARG A 57 -12.59 -7.33 20.57
CA ARG A 57 -14.04 -7.53 20.81
C ARG A 57 -14.86 -7.42 19.52
N PRO A 58 -16.00 -8.14 19.41
CA PRO A 58 -16.92 -7.95 18.30
C PRO A 58 -17.59 -6.56 18.36
N ALA A 59 -17.59 -5.84 17.23
CA ALA A 59 -18.34 -4.60 17.02
C ALA A 59 -19.50 -4.75 16.01
N ILE A 60 -20.27 -3.67 15.82
CA ILE A 60 -21.51 -3.63 15.01
C ILE A 60 -21.33 -4.09 13.56
N HIS A 61 -20.17 -3.83 12.94
CA HIS A 61 -19.89 -4.27 11.57
C HIS A 61 -19.87 -5.81 11.45
N HIS A 62 -19.52 -6.54 12.52
CA HIS A 62 -19.62 -8.00 12.55
C HIS A 62 -21.07 -8.48 12.64
N PHE A 63 -21.96 -7.74 13.32
CA PHE A 63 -23.36 -8.09 13.42
C PHE A 63 -24.02 -8.10 12.03
N ILE A 64 -23.84 -7.03 11.26
CA ILE A 64 -24.46 -6.88 9.94
C ILE A 64 -24.07 -8.05 9.03
N GLY A 65 -22.77 -8.35 8.94
CA GLY A 65 -22.29 -9.47 8.13
C GLY A 65 -22.85 -10.82 8.58
N ARG A 66 -22.95 -11.06 9.88
CA ARG A 66 -23.47 -12.33 10.44
C ARG A 66 -24.98 -12.48 10.30
N ALA A 67 -25.75 -11.40 10.40
CA ALA A 67 -27.18 -11.41 10.18
C ALA A 67 -27.54 -11.88 8.76
N PHE A 68 -26.85 -11.37 7.74
CA PHE A 68 -27.03 -11.84 6.36
C PHE A 68 -26.64 -13.32 6.20
N LYS A 69 -25.49 -13.73 6.74
CA LYS A 69 -25.01 -15.11 6.67
C LYS A 69 -26.02 -16.08 7.29
N ASP A 70 -26.53 -15.79 8.49
CA ASP A 70 -27.49 -16.64 9.20
C ASP A 70 -28.84 -16.73 8.46
N LEU A 71 -29.37 -15.59 7.98
CA LEU A 71 -30.64 -15.52 7.25
C LEU A 71 -30.65 -16.47 6.06
N PHE A 72 -29.63 -16.42 5.21
CA PHE A 72 -29.57 -17.28 4.03
C PHE A 72 -29.33 -18.75 4.40
N CYS A 73 -28.51 -19.02 5.43
CA CYS A 73 -28.30 -20.38 5.87
C CYS A 73 -29.60 -21.01 6.39
N ARG A 74 -30.39 -20.28 7.19
CA ARG A 74 -31.71 -20.74 7.65
C ARG A 74 -32.68 -20.92 6.48
N PHE A 75 -32.76 -19.93 5.58
CA PHE A 75 -33.60 -20.01 4.40
C PHE A 75 -33.32 -21.26 3.57
N GLN A 76 -32.05 -21.58 3.32
CA GLN A 76 -31.66 -22.77 2.55
C GLN A 76 -31.98 -24.07 3.29
N THR A 77 -31.78 -24.12 4.61
CA THR A 77 -32.21 -25.26 5.44
C THR A 77 -33.72 -25.48 5.37
N MET A 78 -34.51 -24.40 5.40
CA MET A 78 -35.98 -24.45 5.26
C MET A 78 -36.41 -24.91 3.86
N ARG A 79 -35.65 -24.55 2.83
CA ARG A 79 -35.83 -24.99 1.43
C ARG A 79 -35.42 -26.45 1.17
N GLY A 80 -34.92 -27.16 2.19
CA GLY A 80 -34.60 -28.58 2.11
C GLY A 80 -33.12 -28.91 1.91
N HIS A 81 -32.23 -27.92 1.96
CA HIS A 81 -30.79 -28.15 1.81
C HIS A 81 -30.11 -28.55 3.12
N PHE A 82 -29.04 -29.34 3.00
CA PHE A 82 -28.07 -29.52 4.07
C PHE A 82 -27.10 -28.35 4.08
N VAL A 83 -27.04 -27.59 5.18
CA VAL A 83 -26.19 -26.40 5.31
C VAL A 83 -25.23 -26.60 6.47
N GLY A 84 -24.06 -27.16 6.22
CA GLY A 84 -23.00 -27.25 7.23
C GLY A 84 -22.44 -25.85 7.53
N ARG A 85 -22.39 -25.45 8.81
CA ARG A 85 -21.98 -24.11 9.23
C ARG A 85 -20.87 -24.23 10.26
N LYS A 86 -19.62 -24.04 9.82
CA LYS A 86 -18.42 -24.16 10.66
C LYS A 86 -17.83 -22.78 10.93
N SER A 87 -17.48 -22.50 12.17
CA SER A 87 -16.71 -21.29 12.51
C SER A 87 -15.23 -21.44 12.12
N GLY A 88 -14.51 -20.33 12.09
CA GLY A 88 -13.06 -20.35 12.04
C GLY A 88 -12.41 -19.14 12.68
N TRP A 89 -11.10 -19.25 12.88
CA TRP A 89 -10.28 -18.21 13.50
C TRP A 89 -9.03 -17.94 12.68
N ASP A 90 -8.86 -16.67 12.31
CA ASP A 90 -7.62 -16.19 11.71
C ASP A 90 -6.66 -15.77 12.81
N THR A 91 -5.60 -16.56 13.03
CA THR A 91 -4.73 -16.50 14.20
C THR A 91 -3.27 -16.16 13.88
N GLN A 92 -2.97 -15.72 12.66
CA GLN A 92 -1.60 -15.44 12.20
C GLN A 92 -1.46 -14.02 11.63
N GLY A 93 -0.21 -13.59 11.40
CA GLY A 93 0.12 -12.35 10.71
C GLY A 93 0.17 -11.11 11.60
N LEU A 94 0.51 -9.96 11.00
CA LEU A 94 0.80 -8.74 11.77
C LEU A 94 -0.33 -8.20 12.67
N PRO A 95 -1.66 -8.45 12.52
CA PRO A 95 -2.64 -7.92 13.48
C PRO A 95 -2.44 -8.55 14.86
N VAL A 96 -2.03 -9.82 14.89
CA VAL A 96 -1.73 -10.54 16.12
C VAL A 96 -0.39 -10.06 16.66
N GLU A 97 0.64 -10.00 15.81
CA GLU A 97 2.01 -9.63 16.21
C GLU A 97 2.07 -8.20 16.77
N ILE A 98 1.39 -7.23 16.16
CA ILE A 98 1.40 -5.82 16.61
C ILE A 98 0.74 -5.66 18.00
N GLU A 99 -0.31 -6.42 18.30
CA GLU A 99 -0.94 -6.38 19.63
C GLU A 99 -0.02 -6.98 20.70
N VAL A 100 0.75 -8.02 20.35
CA VAL A 100 1.79 -8.59 21.23
C VAL A 100 2.95 -7.61 21.42
N GLU A 101 3.44 -6.98 20.35
CA GLU A 101 4.45 -5.92 20.40
C GLU A 101 4.03 -4.83 21.38
N LYS A 102 2.81 -4.31 21.27
CA LYS A 102 2.26 -3.30 22.19
C LYS A 102 2.21 -3.78 23.63
N ALA A 103 1.76 -5.02 23.85
CA ALA A 103 1.66 -5.60 25.20
C ALA A 103 3.03 -5.81 25.85
N LEU A 104 4.06 -6.10 25.04
CA LEU A 104 5.44 -6.29 25.49
C LEU A 104 6.28 -5.00 25.46
N GLY A 105 5.75 -3.91 24.89
CA GLY A 105 6.47 -2.65 24.71
C GLY A 105 7.53 -2.67 23.61
N LEU A 106 7.50 -3.66 22.70
CA LEU A 106 8.46 -3.82 21.61
C LEU A 106 8.13 -2.86 20.46
N LYS A 107 9.14 -2.22 19.89
CA LYS A 107 9.00 -1.17 18.87
C LYS A 107 9.71 -1.48 17.56
N SER A 108 10.55 -2.51 17.55
CA SER A 108 11.34 -2.88 16.38
C SER A 108 11.47 -4.39 16.24
N LYS A 109 11.74 -4.84 15.01
CA LYS A 109 12.04 -6.25 14.71
C LYS A 109 13.23 -6.76 15.52
N LYS A 110 14.25 -5.92 15.71
CA LYS A 110 15.45 -6.28 16.48
C LYS A 110 15.11 -6.61 17.93
N GLU A 111 14.22 -5.84 18.55
CA GLU A 111 13.76 -6.10 19.92
C GLU A 111 12.98 -7.43 20.02
N ILE A 112 12.25 -7.84 18.97
CA ILE A 112 11.61 -9.16 18.92
C ILE A 112 12.66 -10.28 18.85
N GLU A 113 13.68 -10.11 18.01
CA GLU A 113 14.77 -11.07 17.89
C GLU A 113 15.57 -11.20 19.21
N GLU A 114 15.80 -10.07 19.91
CA GLU A 114 16.43 -10.02 21.23
C GLU A 114 15.55 -10.62 22.34
N TYR A 115 14.22 -10.45 22.26
CA TYR A 115 13.25 -11.08 23.18
C TYR A 115 13.19 -12.61 23.02
N GLY A 116 13.36 -13.10 21.79
CA GLY A 116 13.28 -14.50 21.42
C GLY A 116 12.06 -14.79 20.55
N VAL A 117 12.31 -15.33 19.35
CA VAL A 117 11.26 -15.61 18.35
C VAL A 117 10.27 -16.67 18.84
N ALA A 118 10.75 -17.70 19.54
CA ALA A 118 9.90 -18.77 20.05
C ALA A 118 8.95 -18.26 21.15
N GLU A 119 9.48 -17.44 22.06
CA GLU A 119 8.77 -16.79 23.15
C GLU A 119 7.72 -15.81 22.62
N PHE A 120 8.10 -15.00 21.62
CA PHE A 120 7.19 -14.08 20.94
C PHE A 120 6.04 -14.82 20.26
N ASN A 121 6.34 -15.90 19.52
CA ASN A 121 5.33 -16.72 18.86
C ASN A 121 4.40 -17.41 19.86
N ALA A 122 4.91 -17.84 21.02
CA ALA A 122 4.08 -18.40 22.09
C ALA A 122 3.11 -17.36 22.66
N LYS A 123 3.55 -16.10 22.84
CA LYS A 123 2.69 -14.98 23.25
C LYS A 123 1.65 -14.66 22.19
N ALA A 124 2.04 -14.61 20.91
CA ALA A 124 1.12 -14.42 19.80
C ALA A 124 0.03 -15.49 19.77
N LYS A 125 0.41 -16.76 19.83
CA LYS A 125 -0.53 -17.88 19.88
C LYS A 125 -1.46 -17.85 21.09
N ALA A 126 -1.00 -17.36 22.25
CA ALA A 126 -1.87 -17.19 23.41
C ALA A 126 -2.83 -15.99 23.25
N SER A 127 -2.38 -14.91 22.62
CA SER A 127 -3.14 -13.65 22.51
C SER A 127 -4.41 -13.77 21.67
N VAL A 128 -4.44 -14.65 20.66
CA VAL A 128 -5.57 -14.78 19.73
C VAL A 128 -6.83 -15.32 20.38
N TRP A 129 -6.75 -15.87 21.60
CA TRP A 129 -7.89 -16.42 22.34
C TRP A 129 -8.47 -15.45 23.36
N LYS A 130 -7.87 -14.27 23.52
CA LYS A 130 -8.20 -13.30 24.58
C LYS A 130 -9.69 -12.92 24.63
N TYR A 131 -10.35 -12.81 23.48
CA TYR A 131 -11.75 -12.42 23.38
C TYR A 131 -12.68 -13.53 22.87
N GLN A 132 -12.23 -14.79 22.82
CA GLN A 132 -13.02 -15.91 22.29
C GLN A 132 -14.40 -16.01 22.95
N GLU A 133 -14.45 -16.01 24.29
CA GLU A 133 -15.72 -16.11 25.03
C GLU A 133 -16.67 -14.96 24.71
N GLU A 134 -16.15 -13.75 24.53
CA GLU A 134 -16.96 -12.59 24.15
C GLU A 134 -17.56 -12.75 22.75
N TRP A 135 -16.79 -13.31 21.81
CA TRP A 135 -17.26 -13.63 20.46
C TRP A 135 -18.28 -14.76 20.43
N GLU A 136 -18.10 -15.82 21.22
CA GLU A 136 -19.07 -16.91 21.32
C GLU A 136 -20.38 -16.41 21.93
N ARG A 137 -20.30 -15.65 23.03
CA ARG A 137 -21.48 -15.01 23.64
C ARG A 137 -22.19 -14.08 22.65
N PHE A 138 -21.44 -13.29 21.90
CA PHE A 138 -22.00 -12.43 20.85
C PHE A 138 -22.71 -13.25 19.78
N SER A 139 -22.07 -14.30 19.25
CA SER A 139 -22.63 -15.19 18.23
C SER A 139 -23.94 -15.82 18.68
N LYS A 140 -23.97 -16.35 19.92
CA LYS A 140 -25.16 -16.93 20.54
C LYS A 140 -26.27 -15.88 20.69
N ARG A 141 -25.93 -14.69 21.22
CA ARG A 141 -26.91 -13.63 21.49
C ARG A 141 -27.61 -13.10 20.24
N ILE A 142 -26.90 -13.06 19.11
CA ILE A 142 -27.46 -12.63 17.81
C ILE A 142 -28.11 -13.79 17.03
N ALA A 143 -28.28 -14.95 17.65
CA ALA A 143 -28.86 -16.16 17.06
C ALA A 143 -28.15 -16.68 15.80
N PHE A 144 -26.84 -16.43 15.66
CA PHE A 144 -26.07 -16.96 14.53
C PHE A 144 -25.74 -18.43 14.77
N TRP A 145 -26.47 -19.33 14.12
CA TRP A 145 -26.26 -20.78 14.26
C TRP A 145 -25.00 -21.22 13.53
N LEU A 146 -23.97 -21.55 14.29
CA LEU A 146 -22.63 -21.86 13.83
C LEU A 146 -22.01 -22.92 14.77
N ASP A 147 -21.29 -23.90 14.21
CA ASP A 147 -20.48 -24.82 15.01
C ASP A 147 -19.26 -24.08 15.57
N LEU A 148 -19.34 -23.77 16.87
CA LEU A 148 -18.29 -23.11 17.66
C LEU A 148 -17.40 -24.12 18.39
N GLU A 149 -17.82 -25.38 18.50
CA GLU A 149 -17.08 -26.44 19.20
C GLU A 149 -15.93 -26.97 18.34
N HIS A 150 -16.13 -27.01 17.02
CA HIS A 150 -15.14 -27.51 16.07
C HIS A 150 -14.75 -26.41 15.06
N PRO A 151 -14.12 -25.29 15.48
CA PRO A 151 -13.65 -24.28 14.54
C PRO A 151 -12.50 -24.82 13.68
N TYR A 152 -12.29 -24.26 12.49
CA TYR A 152 -10.97 -24.34 11.85
C TYR A 152 -10.07 -23.21 12.38
N ILE A 153 -8.77 -23.47 12.53
CA ILE A 153 -7.82 -22.52 13.14
C ILE A 153 -6.61 -22.44 12.21
N THR A 154 -6.21 -21.23 11.79
CA THR A 154 -5.17 -21.08 10.76
C THR A 154 -3.78 -21.53 11.21
N TYR A 155 -3.48 -21.50 12.51
CA TYR A 155 -2.24 -22.08 13.05
C TYR A 155 -2.25 -23.61 13.18
N ASP A 156 -3.38 -24.28 12.98
CA ASP A 156 -3.45 -25.74 13.13
C ASP A 156 -2.52 -26.42 12.11
N PRO A 157 -1.73 -27.44 12.51
CA PRO A 157 -0.80 -28.10 11.59
C PRO A 157 -1.44 -28.60 10.30
N ASN A 158 -2.67 -29.12 10.33
CA ASN A 158 -3.35 -29.62 9.13
C ASN A 158 -3.77 -28.47 8.19
N TYR A 159 -4.11 -27.31 8.77
CA TYR A 159 -4.40 -26.10 8.00
C TYR A 159 -3.12 -25.58 7.33
N ILE A 160 -2.01 -25.52 8.07
CA ILE A 160 -0.70 -25.10 7.55
C ILE A 160 -0.23 -26.05 6.44
N GLU A 161 -0.38 -27.37 6.61
CA GLU A 161 -0.02 -28.35 5.59
C GLU A 161 -0.83 -28.14 4.30
N SER A 162 -2.12 -27.82 4.42
CA SER A 162 -2.96 -27.48 3.27
C SER A 162 -2.48 -26.20 2.57
N ALA A 163 -2.06 -25.18 3.34
CA ALA A 163 -1.48 -23.96 2.79
C ALA A 163 -0.14 -24.23 2.08
N TRP A 164 0.73 -25.08 2.65
CA TRP A 164 1.96 -25.53 2.00
C TRP A 164 1.69 -26.27 0.69
N TRP A 165 0.66 -27.12 0.66
CA TRP A 165 0.24 -27.75 -0.58
C TRP A 165 -0.19 -26.73 -1.64
N VAL A 166 -0.93 -25.67 -1.28
CA VAL A 166 -1.29 -24.59 -2.22
C VAL A 166 -0.05 -23.88 -2.77
N VAL A 167 0.93 -23.56 -1.90
CA VAL A 167 2.20 -22.95 -2.33
C VAL A 167 2.96 -23.89 -3.27
N LYS A 168 3.02 -25.19 -2.96
CA LYS A 168 3.60 -26.21 -3.83
C LYS A 168 2.90 -26.27 -5.19
N GLN A 169 1.56 -26.22 -5.22
CA GLN A 169 0.81 -26.17 -6.47
C GLN A 169 1.13 -24.91 -7.30
N ALA A 170 1.35 -23.76 -6.66
CA ALA A 170 1.76 -22.55 -7.36
C ALA A 170 3.18 -22.69 -7.94
N ALA A 171 4.09 -23.30 -7.18
CA ALA A 171 5.46 -23.58 -7.63
C ALA A 171 5.48 -24.56 -8.81
N GLU A 172 4.75 -25.67 -8.74
CA GLU A 172 4.64 -26.68 -9.81
C GLU A 172 4.02 -26.15 -11.11
N ARG A 173 3.36 -24.99 -11.05
CA ARG A 173 2.72 -24.32 -12.20
C ARG A 173 3.50 -23.09 -12.68
N ASP A 174 4.75 -22.92 -12.22
CA ASP A 174 5.59 -21.77 -12.54
C ASP A 174 4.92 -20.42 -12.23
N LEU A 175 4.09 -20.40 -11.18
CA LEU A 175 3.42 -19.20 -10.67
C LEU A 175 4.18 -18.58 -9.50
N LEU A 176 4.92 -19.37 -8.72
CA LEU A 176 5.74 -18.88 -7.61
C LEU A 176 7.14 -18.53 -8.11
N PHE A 177 7.57 -17.28 -7.94
CA PHE A 177 8.91 -16.84 -8.33
C PHE A 177 9.49 -15.83 -7.34
N LYS A 178 10.81 -15.82 -7.21
CA LYS A 178 11.55 -14.80 -6.46
C LYS A 178 12.00 -13.72 -7.43
N ASP A 179 11.82 -12.46 -7.06
CA ASP A 179 12.28 -11.33 -7.86
C ASP A 179 12.72 -10.16 -6.97
N TYR A 180 13.50 -9.24 -7.55
CA TYR A 180 13.93 -8.02 -6.90
C TYR A 180 13.14 -6.85 -7.47
N LYS A 181 12.14 -6.36 -6.73
CA LYS A 181 11.21 -5.34 -7.20
C LYS A 181 11.04 -4.21 -6.19
N VAL A 182 10.59 -3.06 -6.67
CA VAL A 182 10.15 -1.98 -5.79
C VAL A 182 8.78 -2.36 -5.24
N VAL A 183 8.70 -2.52 -3.93
CA VAL A 183 7.47 -2.89 -3.23
C VAL A 183 7.13 -1.86 -2.16
N PRO A 184 5.85 -1.67 -1.85
CA PRO A 184 5.43 -0.92 -0.67
C PRO A 184 6.00 -1.59 0.58
N TYR A 185 6.73 -0.83 1.39
CA TYR A 185 7.51 -1.32 2.51
C TYR A 185 7.23 -0.50 3.76
N CYS A 186 6.94 -1.19 4.86
CA CYS A 186 6.76 -0.56 6.16
C CYS A 186 8.07 -0.62 6.95
N ALA A 187 8.77 0.52 7.05
CA ALA A 187 10.03 0.64 7.78
C ALA A 187 9.91 0.29 9.27
N ARG A 188 8.75 0.54 9.88
CA ARG A 188 8.47 0.16 11.28
C ARG A 188 8.32 -1.36 11.44
N CYS A 189 7.50 -2.00 10.59
CA CYS A 189 7.23 -3.43 10.67
C CYS A 189 8.33 -4.29 10.03
N GLY A 190 9.21 -3.70 9.23
CA GLY A 190 10.33 -4.42 8.61
C GLY A 190 9.93 -5.38 7.49
N THR A 191 8.82 -5.13 6.79
CA THR A 191 8.27 -6.04 5.77
C THR A 191 7.54 -5.30 4.65
N SER A 192 7.45 -5.95 3.48
CA SER A 192 6.68 -5.49 2.32
C SER A 192 5.19 -5.78 2.48
N LEU A 193 4.34 -4.96 1.86
CA LEU A 193 2.89 -5.12 1.84
C LEU A 193 2.39 -5.45 0.43
N SER A 194 1.29 -6.19 0.35
CA SER A 194 0.59 -6.46 -0.90
C SER A 194 -0.23 -5.26 -1.37
N ALA A 195 -0.57 -5.20 -2.66
CA ALA A 195 -1.41 -4.13 -3.22
C ALA A 195 -2.76 -3.98 -2.49
N HIS A 196 -3.37 -5.09 -2.05
CA HIS A 196 -4.63 -5.08 -1.30
C HIS A 196 -4.48 -4.47 0.11
N GLU A 197 -3.34 -4.70 0.76
CA GLU A 197 -3.05 -4.08 2.06
C GLU A 197 -2.75 -2.59 1.93
N VAL A 198 -2.08 -2.19 0.86
CA VAL A 198 -1.81 -0.76 0.56
C VAL A 198 -3.11 0.00 0.27
N ALA A 199 -4.01 -0.59 -0.53
CA ALA A 199 -5.30 0.01 -0.87
C ALA A 199 -6.19 0.33 0.35
N GLN A 200 -5.93 -0.28 1.51
CA GLN A 200 -6.67 -0.03 2.76
C GLN A 200 -6.11 1.12 3.59
N GLY A 201 -4.94 1.65 3.22
CA GLY A 201 -4.20 2.62 4.03
C GLY A 201 -3.95 3.97 3.35
N TYR A 202 -4.65 4.28 2.25
CA TYR A 202 -4.55 5.61 1.64
C TYR A 202 -5.20 6.66 2.54
N GLU A 203 -4.47 7.76 2.73
CA GLU A 203 -4.91 8.93 3.47
C GLU A 203 -4.49 10.19 2.68
N THR A 204 -5.35 11.20 2.65
CA THR A 204 -5.04 12.52 2.09
C THR A 204 -4.03 13.22 2.99
N VAL A 205 -2.88 13.61 2.45
CA VAL A 205 -1.82 14.30 3.18
C VAL A 205 -1.32 15.52 2.42
N THR A 206 -0.81 16.48 3.17
CA THR A 206 -0.07 17.62 2.62
C THR A 206 1.41 17.38 2.82
N ASP A 207 2.10 17.00 1.74
CA ASP A 207 3.56 16.87 1.73
C ASP A 207 4.20 18.16 1.20
N ASN A 208 5.47 18.35 1.54
CA ASN A 208 6.26 19.46 1.03
C ASN A 208 6.89 19.08 -0.32
N SER A 209 6.30 19.57 -1.41
CA SER A 209 6.82 19.32 -2.75
C SER A 209 7.88 20.36 -3.13
N VAL A 210 8.86 19.93 -3.92
CA VAL A 210 9.99 20.77 -4.32
C VAL A 210 10.24 20.69 -5.81
N ILE A 211 10.61 21.84 -6.39
CA ILE A 211 11.19 21.93 -7.73
C ILE A 211 12.68 22.19 -7.57
N VAL A 212 13.50 21.30 -8.13
CA VAL A 212 14.94 21.29 -7.96
C VAL A 212 15.64 21.55 -9.29
N LYS A 213 16.68 22.37 -9.23
CA LYS A 213 17.54 22.75 -10.34
C LYS A 213 18.69 21.75 -10.47
N PHE A 214 18.80 21.12 -11.63
CA PHE A 214 19.91 20.23 -11.99
C PHE A 214 20.83 20.92 -13.00
N LYS A 215 22.02 21.30 -12.54
CA LYS A 215 22.98 22.07 -13.33
C LYS A 215 23.59 21.22 -14.45
N ILE A 216 23.44 21.65 -15.70
CA ILE A 216 23.96 20.91 -16.86
C ILE A 216 25.47 21.17 -16.98
N LYS A 217 26.26 20.11 -17.20
CA LYS A 217 27.74 20.18 -17.32
C LYS A 217 28.21 20.73 -18.67
N SER A 218 27.38 20.67 -19.69
CA SER A 218 27.73 21.10 -21.05
C SER A 218 26.61 21.95 -21.65
N PRO A 219 26.94 22.99 -22.44
CA PRO A 219 25.94 23.79 -23.13
C PRO A 219 25.08 22.93 -24.06
N LEU A 220 23.79 23.25 -24.12
CA LEU A 220 22.85 22.62 -25.04
C LEU A 220 23.16 23.05 -26.48
N LYS A 221 23.55 22.08 -27.33
CA LYS A 221 23.88 22.34 -28.75
C LYS A 221 22.71 22.92 -29.55
N THR A 222 21.49 22.62 -29.13
CA THR A 222 20.23 23.07 -29.77
C THR A 222 19.95 24.56 -29.54
N ILE A 223 20.63 25.18 -28.56
CA ILE A 223 20.40 26.58 -28.21
C ILE A 223 21.53 27.42 -28.80
N ASN A 224 21.23 28.13 -29.90
CA ASN A 224 22.17 29.06 -30.53
C ASN A 224 22.21 30.40 -29.76
N TYR A 225 22.63 30.33 -28.50
CA TYR A 225 22.75 31.47 -27.60
C TYR A 225 24.13 31.43 -26.92
N LYS A 226 24.89 32.53 -26.98
CA LYS A 226 26.16 32.67 -26.26
C LYS A 226 25.85 32.70 -24.78
N LEU A 227 25.93 31.55 -24.12
CA LEU A 227 25.68 31.46 -22.69
C LEU A 227 26.94 31.87 -21.91
N SER A 228 26.86 33.02 -21.24
CA SER A 228 27.63 33.32 -20.03
C SER A 228 26.98 32.70 -18.77
N THR A 229 25.82 32.05 -18.93
CA THR A 229 24.83 31.79 -17.89
C THR A 229 24.68 30.29 -17.60
N ILE A 230 24.46 29.92 -16.34
CA ILE A 230 24.33 28.53 -15.89
C ILE A 230 22.98 27.95 -16.36
N ASN A 231 23.00 26.74 -16.93
CA ASN A 231 21.80 26.05 -17.42
C ASN A 231 21.30 25.02 -16.41
N TYR A 232 19.99 25.02 -16.13
CA TYR A 232 19.37 24.09 -15.22
C TYR A 232 18.20 23.33 -15.87
N LEU A 233 18.13 22.02 -15.63
CA LEU A 233 16.92 21.23 -15.83
C LEU A 233 16.09 21.33 -14.54
N LEU A 234 14.80 21.62 -14.63
CA LEU A 234 13.91 21.64 -13.48
C LEU A 234 13.22 20.30 -13.34
N ALA A 235 13.40 19.60 -12.23
CA ALA A 235 12.62 18.41 -11.90
C ALA A 235 11.81 18.63 -10.62
N TRP A 236 10.63 18.04 -10.56
CA TRP A 236 9.71 18.14 -9.42
C TRP A 236 9.62 16.81 -8.66
N THR A 237 9.45 16.87 -7.35
CA THR A 237 9.19 15.70 -6.50
C THR A 237 8.37 16.07 -5.27
N THR A 238 7.51 15.15 -4.82
CA THR A 238 6.81 15.20 -3.52
C THR A 238 7.57 14.46 -2.43
N THR A 239 8.71 13.82 -2.76
CA THR A 239 9.52 13.05 -1.83
C THR A 239 10.96 13.58 -1.80
N PRO A 240 11.25 14.73 -1.17
CA PRO A 240 12.61 15.28 -1.12
C PRO A 240 13.66 14.28 -0.59
N TRP A 241 13.25 13.36 0.28
CA TRP A 241 14.11 12.32 0.85
C TRP A 241 14.71 11.34 -0.18
N THR A 242 14.15 11.23 -1.39
CA THR A 242 14.71 10.38 -2.45
C THR A 242 15.78 11.09 -3.27
N LEU A 243 15.96 12.42 -3.14
CA LEU A 243 16.94 13.20 -3.90
C LEU A 243 18.40 12.77 -3.68
N PRO A 244 18.84 12.36 -2.47
CA PRO A 244 20.15 11.72 -2.29
C PRO A 244 20.33 10.45 -3.13
N GLY A 245 19.24 9.73 -3.44
CA GLY A 245 19.26 8.56 -4.31
C GLY A 245 19.19 8.87 -5.81
N ASN A 246 19.21 10.15 -6.22
CA ASN A 246 19.11 10.52 -7.63
C ASN A 246 20.31 10.02 -8.45
N VAL A 247 20.02 9.39 -9.59
CA VAL A 247 21.04 8.86 -10.51
C VAL A 247 20.77 9.17 -11.98
N GLY A 248 19.60 9.72 -12.31
CA GLY A 248 19.25 10.14 -13.65
C GLY A 248 18.10 11.15 -13.66
N LEU A 249 17.85 11.72 -14.83
CA LEU A 249 16.63 12.47 -15.11
C LEU A 249 15.89 11.79 -16.26
N ALA A 250 14.58 11.66 -16.15
CA ALA A 250 13.72 11.05 -17.16
C ALA A 250 12.90 12.12 -17.89
N VAL A 251 12.86 12.02 -19.22
CA VAL A 251 12.09 12.90 -20.12
C VAL A 251 11.38 12.07 -21.18
N SER A 252 10.22 12.52 -21.64
CA SER A 252 9.56 11.89 -22.80
C SER A 252 10.09 12.50 -24.09
N SER A 253 10.33 11.67 -25.10
CA SER A 253 10.76 12.16 -26.42
C SER A 253 9.63 12.86 -27.20
N ASP A 254 8.38 12.55 -26.83
CA ASP A 254 7.17 13.06 -27.50
C ASP A 254 6.66 14.38 -26.88
N ILE A 255 7.22 14.80 -25.74
CA ILE A 255 6.89 16.06 -25.08
C ILE A 255 7.76 17.19 -25.66
N SER A 256 7.15 18.36 -25.84
CA SER A 256 7.86 19.61 -26.15
C SER A 256 8.43 20.25 -24.89
N TYR A 257 9.68 20.69 -24.96
CA TYR A 257 10.41 21.37 -23.90
C TYR A 257 10.85 22.76 -24.34
N SER A 258 10.87 23.69 -23.40
CA SER A 258 11.30 25.07 -23.62
C SER A 258 12.53 25.40 -22.79
N ALA A 259 13.50 26.07 -23.42
CA ALA A 259 14.57 26.76 -22.72
C ALA A 259 14.15 28.20 -22.49
N VAL A 260 14.04 28.59 -21.22
CA VAL A 260 13.43 29.83 -20.78
C VAL A 260 14.44 30.61 -19.95
N LEU A 261 14.73 31.84 -20.36
CA LEU A 261 15.51 32.78 -19.57
C LEU A 261 14.57 33.45 -18.56
N VAL A 262 14.95 33.40 -17.28
CA VAL A 262 14.25 34.10 -16.20
C VAL A 262 15.01 35.39 -15.93
N ASP A 263 14.44 36.53 -16.35
CA ASP A 263 15.17 37.81 -16.46
C ASP A 263 15.67 38.31 -15.10
N ASP A 264 14.92 38.08 -14.02
CA ASP A 264 15.26 38.53 -12.67
C ASP A 264 16.33 37.66 -11.98
N LYS A 265 16.57 36.45 -12.49
CA LYS A 265 17.54 35.51 -11.93
C LYS A 265 18.80 35.37 -12.78
N ASP A 266 18.76 35.81 -14.03
CA ASP A 266 19.77 35.49 -15.05
C ASP A 266 20.07 33.97 -15.01
N GLU A 267 19.01 33.14 -15.08
CA GLU A 267 19.10 31.69 -15.09
C GLU A 267 18.39 31.15 -16.35
N LEU A 268 19.00 30.19 -17.03
CA LEU A 268 18.34 29.44 -18.10
C LEU A 268 17.73 28.17 -17.53
N LEU A 269 16.41 28.06 -17.58
CA LEU A 269 15.64 26.94 -17.04
C LEU A 269 15.03 26.13 -18.18
N ILE A 270 15.04 24.81 -18.03
CA ILE A 270 14.47 23.88 -19.00
C ILE A 270 13.41 23.03 -18.30
N LEU A 271 12.23 23.00 -18.90
CA LEU A 271 11.03 22.30 -18.47
C LEU A 271 10.09 22.09 -19.66
N ALA A 272 9.06 21.26 -19.48
CA ALA A 272 8.06 21.07 -20.52
C ALA A 272 7.36 22.39 -20.88
N THR A 273 7.17 22.63 -22.18
CA THR A 273 6.62 23.86 -22.74
C THR A 273 5.27 24.22 -22.11
N ASP A 274 4.39 23.23 -21.96
CA ASP A 274 3.04 23.40 -21.39
C ASP A 274 3.04 23.82 -19.92
N LEU A 275 4.17 23.61 -19.22
CA LEU A 275 4.30 23.86 -17.79
C LEU A 275 5.02 25.18 -17.46
N VAL A 276 5.52 25.89 -18.47
CA VAL A 276 6.26 27.15 -18.32
C VAL A 276 5.45 28.19 -17.55
N GLU A 277 4.20 28.44 -17.96
CA GLU A 277 3.35 29.46 -17.36
C GLU A 277 3.05 29.15 -15.88
N ARG A 278 2.70 27.88 -15.58
CA ARG A 278 2.38 27.45 -14.21
C ARG A 278 3.60 27.46 -13.30
N VAL A 279 4.73 26.92 -13.76
CA VAL A 279 5.93 26.73 -12.92
C VAL A 279 6.67 28.05 -12.71
N LEU A 280 6.71 28.92 -13.72
CA LEU A 280 7.42 30.21 -13.67
C LEU A 280 6.50 31.40 -13.42
N SER A 281 5.26 31.15 -12.97
CA SER A 281 4.29 32.19 -12.66
C SER A 281 4.87 33.23 -11.71
N GLY A 282 4.74 34.52 -12.05
CA GLY A 282 5.26 35.63 -11.24
C GLY A 282 6.66 36.11 -11.62
N HIS A 283 7.31 35.49 -12.60
CA HIS A 283 8.59 35.95 -13.16
C HIS A 283 8.43 36.53 -14.58
N SER A 284 9.31 37.48 -14.94
CA SER A 284 9.47 37.88 -16.35
C SER A 284 10.31 36.82 -17.06
N VAL A 285 9.70 36.15 -18.04
CA VAL A 285 10.32 35.03 -18.72
C VAL A 285 10.39 35.24 -20.22
N LYS A 286 11.52 34.87 -20.81
CA LYS A 286 11.74 34.89 -22.24
C LYS A 286 12.08 33.51 -22.75
N THR A 287 11.17 32.92 -23.52
CA THR A 287 11.42 31.65 -24.22
C THR A 287 12.44 31.87 -25.31
N LEU A 288 13.60 31.22 -25.20
CA LEU A 288 14.68 31.32 -26.18
C LEU A 288 14.54 30.30 -27.30
N SER A 289 14.05 29.11 -26.97
CA SER A 289 13.84 28.02 -27.94
C SER A 289 12.88 26.98 -27.39
N THR A 290 12.22 26.28 -28.31
CA THR A 290 11.37 25.12 -28.03
C THR A 290 11.84 23.94 -28.88
N PHE A 291 11.88 22.75 -28.30
CA PHE A 291 12.37 21.53 -28.95
C PHE A 291 11.77 20.27 -28.32
N ASN A 292 11.81 19.15 -29.02
CA ASN A 292 11.36 17.87 -28.48
C ASN A 292 12.35 17.30 -27.46
N GLY A 293 11.87 16.41 -26.58
CA GLY A 293 12.68 15.80 -25.51
C GLY A 293 13.87 14.98 -26.01
N ASP A 294 13.86 14.53 -27.28
CA ASP A 294 14.99 13.86 -27.92
C ASP A 294 16.29 14.69 -27.87
N LYS A 295 16.17 16.04 -27.85
CA LYS A 295 17.29 16.96 -27.75
C LYS A 295 17.91 17.03 -26.36
N LEU A 296 17.24 16.51 -25.34
CA LEU A 296 17.73 16.48 -23.97
C LEU A 296 18.50 15.20 -23.64
N LEU A 297 18.37 14.14 -24.45
CA LEU A 297 18.93 12.83 -24.15
C LEU A 297 20.47 12.87 -24.04
N ASN A 298 20.99 12.12 -23.06
CA ASN A 298 22.41 12.03 -22.73
C ASN A 298 23.05 13.35 -22.24
N LEU A 299 22.27 14.40 -22.00
CA LEU A 299 22.79 15.60 -21.34
C LEU A 299 23.24 15.23 -19.94
N LYS A 300 24.50 15.53 -19.63
CA LYS A 300 25.08 15.29 -18.31
C LYS A 300 24.83 16.46 -17.39
N TYR A 301 24.53 16.17 -16.13
CA TYR A 301 24.33 17.16 -15.09
C TYR A 301 25.24 16.93 -13.87
N GLU A 302 25.36 17.94 -13.02
CA GLU A 302 26.06 17.87 -11.73
C GLU A 302 25.15 17.21 -10.69
N PRO A 303 25.60 16.16 -9.99
CA PRO A 303 24.78 15.50 -8.97
C PRO A 303 24.42 16.47 -7.83
N LEU A 304 23.22 16.34 -7.29
CA LEU A 304 22.79 17.12 -6.12
C LEU A 304 23.61 16.77 -4.87
N PHE A 305 23.90 15.47 -4.70
CA PHE A 305 24.62 14.92 -3.56
C PHE A 305 25.82 14.09 -4.04
N ASN A 306 26.96 14.26 -3.38
CA ASN A 306 28.20 13.57 -3.75
C ASN A 306 28.33 12.21 -3.04
N ILE A 307 27.59 11.20 -3.51
CA ILE A 307 27.59 9.84 -2.94
C ILE A 307 28.35 8.91 -3.89
N LYS A 308 29.45 8.33 -3.41
CA LYS A 308 30.43 7.59 -4.23
C LYS A 308 29.81 6.36 -4.92
N GLU A 309 28.96 5.63 -4.22
CA GLU A 309 28.35 4.38 -4.68
C GLU A 309 27.38 4.59 -5.86
N LEU A 310 26.90 5.81 -6.05
CA LEU A 310 26.01 6.20 -7.15
C LEU A 310 26.78 6.72 -8.38
N GLN A 311 28.10 6.91 -8.29
CA GLN A 311 28.91 7.45 -9.38
C GLN A 311 29.34 6.34 -10.34
N THR A 312 28.57 6.19 -11.41
CA THR A 312 28.88 5.27 -12.52
C THR A 312 28.90 6.04 -13.84
N GLU A 313 29.40 5.42 -14.91
CA GLU A 313 29.40 6.02 -16.25
C GLU A 313 27.99 6.31 -16.78
N ALA A 314 27.01 5.51 -16.37
CA ALA A 314 25.60 5.69 -16.71
C ALA A 314 24.93 6.80 -15.88
N ALA A 315 25.40 7.07 -14.67
CA ALA A 315 24.73 8.03 -13.79
C ALA A 315 24.82 9.49 -14.27
N TYR A 316 23.89 10.30 -13.77
CA TYR A 316 23.85 11.75 -13.89
C TYR A 316 23.72 12.27 -15.33
N GLN A 317 22.83 11.64 -16.08
CA GLN A 317 22.39 12.09 -17.39
C GLN A 317 20.89 11.93 -17.61
N VAL A 318 20.41 12.50 -18.71
CA VAL A 318 19.00 12.47 -19.10
C VAL A 318 18.70 11.24 -19.98
N TYR A 319 17.59 10.57 -19.68
CA TYR A 319 17.14 9.32 -20.31
C TYR A 319 15.71 9.42 -20.86
N PRO A 320 15.40 8.67 -21.94
CA PRO A 320 14.05 8.61 -22.47
C PRO A 320 13.16 7.75 -21.59
N ALA A 321 11.95 8.24 -21.30
CA ALA A 321 10.95 7.58 -20.48
C ALA A 321 9.53 7.91 -20.95
N ASP A 322 8.72 6.86 -21.13
CA ASP A 322 7.36 6.99 -21.66
C ASP A 322 6.33 7.31 -20.56
N PHE A 323 6.72 7.20 -19.29
CA PHE A 323 5.87 7.48 -18.13
C PHE A 323 5.82 8.98 -17.74
N VAL A 324 6.64 9.82 -18.37
CA VAL A 324 6.69 11.25 -18.06
C VAL A 324 5.48 11.95 -18.68
N THR A 325 4.75 12.73 -17.87
CA THR A 325 3.56 13.48 -18.29
C THR A 325 3.75 14.99 -18.13
N THR A 326 2.81 15.77 -18.67
CA THR A 326 2.72 17.23 -18.48
C THR A 326 1.56 17.66 -17.57
N THR A 327 0.93 16.73 -16.84
CA THR A 327 -0.18 17.07 -15.94
C THR A 327 0.32 17.85 -14.72
N ASP A 328 1.43 17.41 -14.13
CA ASP A 328 1.97 17.91 -12.87
C ASP A 328 3.50 18.09 -12.94
N GLY A 329 4.06 18.78 -11.95
CA GLY A 329 5.50 19.04 -11.86
C GLY A 329 6.03 19.92 -13.00
N THR A 330 7.10 19.46 -13.65
CA THR A 330 7.88 20.21 -14.67
C THR A 330 8.06 19.47 -16.00
N GLY A 331 7.55 18.24 -16.11
CA GLY A 331 7.79 17.36 -17.27
C GLY A 331 9.20 16.78 -17.35
N ILE A 332 9.99 16.91 -16.28
CA ILE A 332 11.26 16.20 -16.07
C ILE A 332 11.17 15.51 -14.72
N VAL A 333 11.39 14.19 -14.68
CA VAL A 333 11.28 13.38 -13.47
C VAL A 333 12.68 13.06 -12.95
N HIS A 334 12.92 13.27 -11.65
CA HIS A 334 14.16 12.78 -11.05
C HIS A 334 14.06 11.27 -10.85
N THR A 335 15.12 10.53 -11.21
CA THR A 335 15.12 9.07 -11.12
C THR A 335 15.95 8.62 -9.93
N ALA A 336 15.32 7.94 -8.97
CA ALA A 336 15.95 7.27 -7.84
C ALA A 336 15.57 5.78 -7.84
N VAL A 337 16.40 5.00 -8.54
CA VAL A 337 16.16 3.61 -8.96
C VAL A 337 15.67 2.68 -7.84
N MET A 338 16.06 2.92 -6.60
CA MET A 338 15.72 2.03 -5.49
C MET A 338 14.37 2.31 -4.83
N TYR A 339 13.67 3.38 -5.24
CA TYR A 339 12.49 3.89 -4.54
C TYR A 339 11.28 4.16 -5.43
N GLY A 340 11.33 3.82 -6.72
CA GLY A 340 10.20 3.93 -7.65
C GLY A 340 10.21 2.80 -8.67
N GLU A 341 9.06 2.20 -8.97
CA GLU A 341 8.98 1.06 -9.89
C GLU A 341 9.38 1.46 -11.33
N GLU A 342 8.86 2.59 -11.83
CA GLU A 342 9.21 3.11 -13.16
C GLU A 342 10.70 3.47 -13.25
N ASP A 343 11.23 4.09 -12.19
CA ASP A 343 12.66 4.38 -12.03
C ASP A 343 13.51 3.11 -12.02
N TYR A 344 13.05 2.06 -11.34
CA TYR A 344 13.73 0.78 -11.29
C TYR A 344 13.80 0.12 -12.67
N GLN A 345 12.68 0.06 -13.39
CA GLN A 345 12.64 -0.51 -14.74
C GLN A 345 13.52 0.29 -15.72
N LEU A 346 13.46 1.63 -15.68
CA LEU A 346 14.35 2.48 -16.46
C LEU A 346 15.82 2.21 -16.11
N GLY A 347 16.13 2.15 -14.82
CA GLY A 347 17.49 1.90 -14.33
C GLY A 347 18.06 0.55 -14.75
N ILE A 348 17.25 -0.51 -14.74
CA ILE A 348 17.64 -1.82 -15.28
C ILE A 348 17.93 -1.73 -16.78
N LYS A 349 17.04 -1.08 -17.55
CA LYS A 349 17.14 -0.96 -19.01
C LYS A 349 18.41 -0.23 -19.44
N VAL A 350 18.80 0.84 -18.74
CA VAL A 350 19.91 1.73 -19.14
C VAL A 350 21.16 1.60 -18.28
N GLY A 351 21.18 0.66 -17.33
CA GLY A 351 22.34 0.35 -16.50
C GLY A 351 22.64 1.36 -15.39
N LEU A 352 21.63 2.00 -14.82
CA LEU A 352 21.80 2.93 -13.69
C LEU A 352 22.25 2.20 -12.41
N PRO A 353 23.01 2.87 -11.52
CA PRO A 353 23.44 2.27 -10.26
C PRO A 353 22.25 1.97 -9.35
N ARG A 354 22.33 0.81 -8.70
CA ARG A 354 21.33 0.30 -7.76
C ARG A 354 21.91 0.26 -6.37
N PHE A 355 21.81 1.37 -5.65
CA PHE A 355 22.34 1.49 -4.30
C PHE A 355 21.30 2.15 -3.38
N HIS A 356 21.05 1.50 -2.25
CA HIS A 356 20.15 2.00 -1.21
C HIS A 356 20.85 3.06 -0.38
N THR A 357 20.42 4.31 -0.55
CA THR A 357 20.74 5.43 0.37
C THR A 357 19.97 5.37 1.69
N VAL A 358 19.01 4.45 1.83
CA VAL A 358 18.13 4.29 2.98
C VAL A 358 18.11 2.84 3.41
N ASP A 359 18.28 2.58 4.70
CA ASP A 359 18.26 1.25 5.27
C ASP A 359 16.83 0.70 5.44
N ARG A 360 16.73 -0.55 5.91
CA ARG A 360 15.46 -1.22 6.16
C ARG A 360 14.67 -0.64 7.35
N ALA A 361 15.28 0.21 8.17
CA ALA A 361 14.59 0.94 9.24
C ALA A 361 14.06 2.30 8.75
N GLY A 362 14.17 2.61 7.46
CA GLY A 362 13.73 3.88 6.89
C GLY A 362 14.64 5.05 7.30
N ARG A 363 15.93 4.77 7.53
CA ARG A 363 16.93 5.77 7.90
C ARG A 363 18.01 5.88 6.84
N PHE A 364 18.54 7.08 6.64
CA PHE A 364 19.65 7.27 5.72
C PHE A 364 20.90 6.49 6.17
N VAL A 365 21.59 5.86 5.22
CA VAL A 365 22.83 5.11 5.48
C VAL A 365 24.02 6.04 5.67
N GLU A 366 25.09 5.56 6.30
CA GLU A 366 26.31 6.35 6.60
C GLU A 366 27.03 6.93 5.38
N THR A 367 26.76 6.42 4.17
CA THR A 367 27.41 6.91 2.94
C THR A 367 26.76 8.16 2.35
N VAL A 368 25.60 8.58 2.86
CA VAL A 368 25.02 9.89 2.50
C VAL A 368 25.71 11.01 3.31
N PRO A 369 25.48 12.31 3.01
CA PRO A 369 26.04 13.40 3.82
C PRO A 369 25.78 13.23 5.32
N ALA A 370 26.76 13.59 6.15
CA ALA A 370 26.76 13.35 7.59
C ALA A 370 25.56 14.00 8.30
N GLU A 371 25.03 15.09 7.73
CA GLU A 371 23.85 15.80 8.22
C GLU A 371 22.56 14.97 8.05
N LEU A 372 22.53 13.98 7.16
CA LEU A 372 21.38 13.09 6.91
C LEU A 372 21.57 11.70 7.53
N ALA A 373 22.80 11.20 7.64
CA ALA A 373 23.11 9.86 8.12
C ALA A 373 22.38 9.52 9.43
N GLY A 374 21.74 8.33 9.47
CA GLY A 374 20.98 7.82 10.61
C GLY A 374 19.60 8.46 10.85
N LYS A 375 19.25 9.53 10.13
CA LYS A 375 17.96 10.22 10.30
C LYS A 375 16.84 9.52 9.51
N ALA A 376 15.62 9.57 10.04
CA ALA A 376 14.46 8.96 9.42
C ALA A 376 13.99 9.79 8.20
N VAL A 377 13.67 9.12 7.10
CA VAL A 377 13.48 9.77 5.78
C VAL A 377 12.20 10.59 5.63
N LYS A 378 11.13 10.23 6.34
CA LYS A 378 9.84 10.97 6.37
C LYS A 378 9.67 11.84 7.62
N ASP A 379 10.75 12.10 8.35
CA ASP A 379 10.74 13.08 9.44
C ASP A 379 10.83 14.50 8.84
N PRO A 380 9.90 15.42 9.16
CA PRO A 380 9.94 16.80 8.68
C PRO A 380 11.27 17.52 8.95
N ALA A 381 11.94 17.21 10.06
CA ALA A 381 13.25 17.79 10.37
C ALA A 381 14.32 17.29 9.38
N THR A 382 14.24 16.05 8.93
CA THR A 382 15.14 15.50 7.92
C THR A 382 14.86 16.09 6.54
N GLU A 383 13.59 16.20 6.15
CA GLU A 383 13.22 16.84 4.87
C GLU A 383 13.67 18.31 4.85
N ALA A 384 13.58 19.04 5.97
CA ALA A 384 14.09 20.40 6.10
C ALA A 384 15.61 20.51 5.91
N ILE A 385 16.40 19.52 6.35
CA ILE A 385 17.86 19.49 6.09
C ILE A 385 18.12 19.42 4.59
N ILE A 386 17.35 18.59 3.87
CA ILE A 386 17.47 18.45 2.41
C ILE A 386 17.09 19.76 1.72
N THR A 387 15.96 20.38 2.07
CA THR A 387 15.54 21.62 1.42
C THR A 387 16.48 22.78 1.73
N ASN A 388 16.99 22.89 2.96
CA ASN A 388 17.99 23.89 3.34
C ASN A 388 19.31 23.70 2.58
N TYR A 389 19.80 22.46 2.46
CA TYR A 389 20.97 22.14 1.65
C TYR A 389 20.80 22.63 0.20
N LEU A 390 19.64 22.35 -0.41
CA LEU A 390 19.34 22.79 -1.77
C LEU A 390 19.23 24.31 -1.88
N LYS A 391 18.68 25.01 -0.87
CA LYS A 391 18.63 26.48 -0.82
C LYS A 391 20.03 27.09 -0.77
N GLU A 392 20.88 26.61 0.14
CA GLU A 392 22.25 27.11 0.33
C GLU A 392 23.10 26.96 -0.94
N LYS A 393 22.85 25.91 -1.74
CA LYS A 393 23.53 25.67 -3.02
C LYS A 393 22.89 26.40 -4.21
N ASN A 394 21.83 27.19 -4.00
CA ASN A 394 21.00 27.76 -5.07
C ASN A 394 20.50 26.69 -6.06
N LEU A 395 20.11 25.52 -5.54
CA LEU A 395 19.56 24.40 -6.30
C LEU A 395 18.05 24.22 -6.07
N LEU A 396 17.47 24.80 -5.01
CA LEU A 396 16.01 24.81 -4.84
C LEU A 396 15.39 25.93 -5.67
N TYR A 397 14.47 25.60 -6.57
CA TYR A 397 13.73 26.59 -7.36
C TYR A 397 12.45 27.04 -6.65
N LYS A 398 11.63 26.08 -6.21
CA LYS A 398 10.35 26.32 -5.53
C LYS A 398 10.11 25.23 -4.48
N GLU A 399 9.41 25.61 -3.42
CA GLU A 399 8.94 24.74 -2.35
C GLU A 399 7.47 25.09 -2.11
N GLU A 400 6.58 24.10 -2.18
CA GLU A 400 5.14 24.31 -2.03
C GLU A 400 4.45 23.11 -1.39
N ALA A 401 3.47 23.40 -0.54
CA ALA A 401 2.58 22.40 0.03
C ALA A 401 1.75 21.75 -1.09
N TYR A 402 1.74 20.41 -1.12
CA TYR A 402 1.03 19.64 -2.13
C TYR A 402 0.15 18.60 -1.45
N GLU A 403 -1.16 18.66 -1.73
CA GLU A 403 -2.15 17.73 -1.18
C GLU A 403 -2.37 16.56 -2.14
N HIS A 404 -2.19 15.33 -1.63
CA HIS A 404 -2.34 14.11 -2.43
C HIS A 404 -2.65 12.89 -1.56
N GLU A 405 -3.06 11.80 -2.21
CA GLU A 405 -3.27 10.51 -1.56
C GLU A 405 -1.94 9.78 -1.38
N TYR A 406 -1.56 9.50 -0.12
CA TYR A 406 -0.34 8.77 0.20
C TYR A 406 -0.65 7.45 0.92
N PRO A 407 0.07 6.35 0.62
CA PRO A 407 -0.17 5.08 1.26
C PRO A 407 0.50 4.97 2.64
N PHE A 408 -0.29 4.63 3.65
CA PHE A 408 0.16 4.29 5.00
C PHE A 408 0.01 2.80 5.26
N CYS A 409 0.82 2.28 6.18
CA CYS A 409 0.63 0.92 6.66
C CYS A 409 -0.76 0.81 7.31
N TRP A 410 -1.64 0.00 6.74
CA TRP A 410 -3.02 -0.15 7.19
C TRP A 410 -3.16 -0.52 8.68
N ARG A 411 -2.11 -1.13 9.27
CA ARG A 411 -2.06 -1.55 10.67
C ARG A 411 -1.44 -0.52 11.61
N CYS A 412 -0.23 -0.04 11.28
CA CYS A 412 0.54 0.81 12.20
C CYS A 412 0.54 2.29 11.85
N LYS A 413 -0.09 2.67 10.74
CA LYS A 413 -0.24 4.06 10.30
C LYS A 413 1.09 4.80 10.06
N THR A 414 2.18 4.05 9.88
CA THR A 414 3.45 4.60 9.41
C THR A 414 3.38 4.81 7.90
N PRO A 415 3.87 5.94 7.35
CA PRO A 415 3.98 6.15 5.91
C PRO A 415 4.76 5.00 5.27
N LEU A 416 4.25 4.43 4.17
CA LEU A 416 5.00 3.41 3.44
C LEU A 416 6.09 4.06 2.59
N LEU A 417 7.17 3.32 2.39
CA LEU A 417 8.20 3.64 1.42
C LEU A 417 8.06 2.68 0.25
N TYR A 418 8.18 3.17 -0.98
CA TYR A 418 8.49 2.28 -2.09
C TYR A 418 9.97 1.92 -1.99
N TYR A 419 10.27 0.61 -1.93
CA TYR A 419 11.62 0.14 -1.60
C TYR A 419 11.96 -1.11 -2.41
N ALA A 420 13.07 -1.08 -3.14
CA ALA A 420 13.53 -2.22 -3.93
C ALA A 420 14.10 -3.34 -3.05
N MET A 421 13.53 -4.54 -3.11
CA MET A 421 14.00 -5.68 -2.34
C MET A 421 13.63 -7.02 -2.97
N ASP A 422 14.34 -8.06 -2.55
CA ASP A 422 13.97 -9.45 -2.83
C ASP A 422 12.62 -9.77 -2.16
N SER A 423 11.70 -10.35 -2.92
CA SER A 423 10.47 -10.94 -2.40
C SER A 423 10.01 -12.12 -3.24
N TRP A 424 9.07 -12.89 -2.70
CA TRP A 424 8.40 -13.98 -3.41
C TRP A 424 7.04 -13.52 -3.88
N PHE A 425 6.72 -13.80 -5.14
CA PHE A 425 5.50 -13.37 -5.80
C PHE A 425 4.75 -14.56 -6.38
N ILE A 426 3.42 -14.46 -6.40
CA ILE A 426 2.55 -15.32 -7.20
C ILE A 426 2.18 -14.56 -8.46
N ALA A 427 2.47 -15.13 -9.63
CA ALA A 427 2.21 -14.55 -10.95
C ALA A 427 0.71 -14.56 -11.31
N THR A 428 -0.12 -13.86 -10.52
CA THR A 428 -1.57 -13.75 -10.74
C THR A 428 -1.91 -13.13 -12.09
N SER A 429 -1.02 -12.31 -12.65
CA SER A 429 -1.13 -11.77 -14.02
C SER A 429 -1.22 -12.86 -15.09
N LYS A 430 -0.52 -13.99 -14.94
CA LYS A 430 -0.64 -15.16 -15.84
C LYS A 430 -2.01 -15.85 -15.76
N LEU A 431 -2.79 -15.55 -14.72
CA LEU A 431 -4.12 -16.11 -14.48
C LEU A 431 -5.25 -15.10 -14.71
N LYS A 432 -4.95 -13.86 -15.12
CA LYS A 432 -5.92 -12.76 -15.23
C LYS A 432 -7.19 -13.16 -15.96
N ASP A 433 -7.08 -13.68 -17.17
CA ASP A 433 -8.24 -14.04 -17.99
C ASP A 433 -9.09 -15.15 -17.35
N LYS A 434 -8.45 -16.11 -16.66
CA LYS A 434 -9.15 -17.17 -15.93
C LYS A 434 -9.87 -16.64 -14.70
N LEU A 435 -9.27 -15.67 -14.00
CA LEU A 435 -9.87 -15.02 -12.84
C LEU A 435 -11.11 -14.22 -13.25
N LEU A 436 -10.99 -13.42 -14.33
CA LEU A 436 -12.12 -12.67 -14.90
C LEU A 436 -13.24 -13.60 -15.36
N ALA A 437 -12.92 -14.63 -16.16
CA ALA A 437 -13.92 -15.60 -16.63
C ALA A 437 -14.60 -16.39 -15.49
N ASN A 438 -13.96 -16.52 -14.33
CA ASN A 438 -14.59 -17.10 -13.14
C ASN A 438 -15.42 -16.07 -12.37
N ASN A 439 -14.98 -14.82 -12.28
CA ASN A 439 -15.74 -13.70 -11.71
C ASN A 439 -17.09 -13.51 -12.43
N ASP A 440 -17.11 -13.65 -13.76
CA ASP A 440 -18.33 -13.54 -14.57
C ASP A 440 -19.42 -14.52 -14.16
N LYS A 441 -19.02 -15.72 -13.70
CA LYS A 441 -19.92 -16.79 -13.24
C LYS A 441 -20.45 -16.56 -11.83
N VAL A 442 -19.86 -15.63 -11.07
CA VAL A 442 -20.29 -15.31 -9.70
C VAL A 442 -21.54 -14.44 -9.77
N ASN A 443 -22.53 -14.75 -8.94
CA ASN A 443 -23.70 -13.89 -8.77
C ASN A 443 -23.42 -12.84 -7.67
N TRP A 444 -22.92 -11.67 -8.07
CA TRP A 444 -22.66 -10.57 -7.16
C TRP A 444 -23.95 -9.82 -6.80
N TYR A 445 -24.06 -9.45 -5.53
CA TYR A 445 -25.11 -8.57 -5.05
C TYR A 445 -24.51 -7.43 -4.22
N PRO A 446 -24.70 -6.15 -4.62
CA PRO A 446 -25.35 -5.69 -5.85
C PRO A 446 -24.53 -5.99 -7.11
N ALA A 447 -25.19 -6.06 -8.28
CA ALA A 447 -24.59 -6.53 -9.53
C ALA A 447 -23.39 -5.70 -10.01
N HIS A 448 -23.40 -4.37 -9.80
CA HIS A 448 -22.32 -3.47 -10.24
C HIS A 448 -20.96 -3.77 -9.57
N ILE A 449 -20.93 -4.56 -8.50
CA ILE A 449 -19.68 -4.98 -7.86
C ILE A 449 -18.89 -5.91 -8.77
N LYS A 450 -19.58 -6.72 -9.60
CA LYS A 450 -18.96 -7.67 -10.52
C LYS A 450 -18.02 -6.98 -11.51
N ASP A 451 -18.52 -5.95 -12.18
CA ASP A 451 -17.82 -5.25 -13.26
C ASP A 451 -17.11 -3.97 -12.77
N GLY A 452 -17.34 -3.60 -11.51
CA GLY A 452 -16.74 -2.44 -10.85
C GLY A 452 -15.58 -2.85 -9.95
N ARG A 453 -15.82 -2.92 -8.63
CA ARG A 453 -14.77 -3.15 -7.63
C ARG A 453 -14.01 -4.48 -7.79
N PHE A 454 -14.66 -5.52 -8.32
CA PHE A 454 -14.08 -6.85 -8.56
C PHE A 454 -13.92 -7.19 -10.06
N GLY A 455 -14.18 -6.24 -10.95
CA GLY A 455 -14.18 -6.40 -12.41
C GLY A 455 -12.83 -6.21 -13.08
#